data_AF-A0A6M7V776-F1
#
_entry.id   AF-A0A6M7V776-F1
#
_cell.length_a   1.000
_cell.length_b   1.000
_cell.length_c   1.000
_cell.angle_alpha   90.00
_cell.angle_beta   90.00
_cell.angle_gamma   90.00
#
_symmetry.space_group_name_H-M   'P 1'
#
loop_
_entity.id
_entity.type
_entity.pdbx_description
1 polymer ?
#
loop_
_entity_poly.entity_id
_entity_poly.type
_entity_poly.pdbx_seq_one_letter_code
_entity_poly.pdbx_strand_id
1 'polypeptide(L)'
;MSAADSQKIAMRGAGYYSANTVGAKNVIDKVGDLVVKAVAKMPRLADDQPFAVADFGAADGGTSMDMMRRLVGAIRETEPHRTISITYTDLPHNDFSTLFRLSQGLLGNPTEVPLADTPALYIFGSGTSFYHQILPGNSLSLGFSATAMHWISKRPCMIADHVQAVGATDAERAQFRAQALSDWETILLARARELRSGGRLALANFCVDEEGRYLGHTTGVDMFDSFARHWRDLLKAGRISETEYVNATFQQFYKTPDEFAAPFRDPASPVSQAGLELETMFTMVTPCPYAEAFRAHRNAEEFARGYVPTLRSWSETVFANALDSSRPANDRSTIIDDLYDAYEAGVSRAPEGHRMDYVHCVTEIVKS
;
A
#
# COMPACT_ATOMS: atom_id res chain seq x y z
N MET A 1 -18.28 -8.92 15.85
CA MET A 1 -18.33 -8.58 14.41
C MET A 1 -18.90 -9.78 13.69
N SER A 2 -20.03 -9.64 13.01
CA SER A 2 -20.45 -10.66 12.05
C SER A 2 -19.46 -10.62 10.87
N ALA A 3 -19.28 -11.73 10.18
CA ALA A 3 -18.44 -11.82 8.98
C ALA A 3 -18.94 -10.92 7.81
N ALA A 4 -20.06 -10.20 7.99
CA ALA A 4 -20.69 -9.36 6.98
C ALA A 4 -20.04 -7.97 6.82
N ASP A 5 -19.28 -7.48 7.81
CA ASP A 5 -18.69 -6.13 7.76
C ASP A 5 -17.23 -6.10 7.26
N SER A 6 -16.55 -7.24 7.11
CA SER A 6 -15.16 -7.28 6.65
C SER A 6 -15.06 -7.36 5.13
N GLN A 7 -14.74 -6.25 4.47
CA GLN A 7 -14.40 -6.24 3.05
C GLN A 7 -13.13 -7.06 2.83
N LYS A 8 -13.12 -7.95 1.82
CA LYS A 8 -11.88 -8.63 1.42
C LYS A 8 -10.99 -7.60 0.72
N ILE A 9 -9.83 -7.28 1.29
CA ILE A 9 -8.87 -6.32 0.73
C ILE A 9 -7.73 -7.08 0.07
N ALA A 10 -7.90 -7.50 -1.18
CA ALA A 10 -6.88 -8.24 -1.92
C ALA A 10 -6.43 -7.42 -3.12
N MET A 11 -5.12 -7.42 -3.41
CA MET A 11 -4.64 -7.00 -4.73
C MET A 11 -4.93 -8.11 -5.75
N ARG A 12 -5.03 -7.75 -7.03
CA ARG A 12 -5.20 -8.77 -8.08
C ARG A 12 -3.97 -9.69 -8.14
N GLY A 13 -4.20 -10.98 -7.90
CA GLY A 13 -3.15 -12.00 -7.75
C GLY A 13 -2.45 -12.42 -9.05
N ALA A 14 -1.71 -13.53 -8.99
CA ALA A 14 -0.98 -14.10 -10.12
C ALA A 14 0.05 -13.14 -10.77
N GLY A 15 0.67 -12.27 -9.95
CA GLY A 15 1.67 -11.30 -10.40
C GLY A 15 1.08 -10.07 -11.12
N TYR A 16 -0.25 -9.99 -11.25
CA TYR A 16 -0.90 -8.89 -11.95
C TYR A 16 -0.62 -7.54 -11.27
N TYR A 17 -0.63 -7.50 -9.93
CA TYR A 17 -0.34 -6.28 -9.19
C TYR A 17 1.06 -5.74 -9.51
N SER A 18 2.11 -6.54 -9.34
CA SER A 18 3.48 -6.11 -9.66
C SER A 18 3.67 -5.76 -11.13
N ALA A 19 3.05 -6.51 -12.05
CA ALA A 19 3.18 -6.27 -13.49
C ALA A 19 2.54 -4.94 -13.94
N ASN A 20 1.51 -4.45 -13.22
CA ASN A 20 0.72 -3.30 -13.64
C ASN A 20 0.90 -2.07 -12.74
N THR A 21 1.73 -2.13 -11.69
CA THR A 21 1.87 -1.03 -10.70
C THR A 21 3.29 -0.45 -10.69
N VAL A 22 3.77 -0.01 -11.86
CA VAL A 22 5.10 0.61 -12.06
C VAL A 22 5.32 1.79 -11.11
N GLY A 23 4.29 2.59 -10.86
CA GLY A 23 4.41 3.73 -9.95
C GLY A 23 4.70 3.35 -8.49
N ALA A 24 4.17 2.22 -8.00
CA ALA A 24 4.51 1.71 -6.67
C ALA A 24 5.97 1.27 -6.59
N LYS A 25 6.48 0.62 -7.65
CA LYS A 25 7.91 0.31 -7.76
C LYS A 25 8.78 1.58 -7.74
N ASN A 26 8.42 2.60 -8.52
CA ASN A 26 9.17 3.88 -8.53
C ASN A 26 9.21 4.56 -7.15
N VAL A 27 8.12 4.45 -6.37
CA VAL A 27 8.07 4.95 -4.98
C VAL A 27 9.03 4.15 -4.11
N ILE A 28 8.98 2.82 -4.15
CA ILE A 28 9.83 1.95 -3.35
C ILE A 28 11.31 2.13 -3.71
N ASP A 29 11.64 2.26 -4.98
CA ASP A 29 13.02 2.47 -5.43
C ASP A 29 13.60 3.79 -4.90
N LYS A 30 12.80 4.87 -4.86
CA LYS A 30 13.18 6.16 -4.26
C LYS A 30 13.35 6.06 -2.74
N VAL A 31 12.44 5.36 -2.06
CA VAL A 31 12.52 5.16 -0.60
C VAL A 31 13.65 4.20 -0.23
N GLY A 32 14.03 3.27 -1.10
CA GLY A 32 15.09 2.30 -0.88
C GLY A 32 16.44 2.91 -0.51
N ASP A 33 16.79 4.06 -1.10
CA ASP A 33 18.00 4.81 -0.72
C ASP A 33 17.97 5.25 0.74
N LEU A 34 16.79 5.67 1.21
CA LEU A 34 16.58 6.09 2.59
C LEU A 34 16.63 4.90 3.54
N VAL A 35 16.04 3.76 3.12
CA VAL A 35 16.09 2.50 3.89
C VAL A 35 17.53 2.03 4.09
N VAL A 36 18.35 2.06 3.03
CA VAL A 36 19.78 1.70 3.12
C VAL A 36 20.54 2.65 4.05
N LYS A 37 20.26 3.97 3.97
CA LYS A 37 20.85 4.95 4.89
C LYS A 37 20.40 4.74 6.34
N ALA A 38 19.15 4.35 6.57
CA ALA A 38 18.62 4.05 7.90
C ALA A 38 19.39 2.88 8.55
N VAL A 39 19.69 1.83 7.77
CA VAL A 39 20.52 0.70 8.25
C VAL A 39 21.92 1.16 8.70
N ALA A 40 22.55 2.06 7.95
CA ALA A 40 23.87 2.57 8.31
C ALA A 40 23.89 3.34 9.66
N LYS A 41 22.74 3.85 10.12
CA LYS A 41 22.59 4.52 11.42
C LYS A 41 22.27 3.56 12.57
N MET A 42 21.96 2.29 12.29
CA MET A 42 21.56 1.33 13.32
C MET A 42 22.76 0.85 14.15
N PRO A 43 22.57 0.56 15.45
CA PRO A 43 23.63 -0.05 16.24
C PRO A 43 23.94 -1.45 15.70
N ARG A 44 25.22 -1.81 15.72
CA ARG A 44 25.66 -3.17 15.35
C ARG A 44 25.08 -4.18 16.34
N LEU A 45 24.52 -5.26 15.80
CA LEU A 45 24.01 -6.39 16.58
C LEU A 45 25.16 -7.32 17.02
N ALA A 46 24.96 -8.06 18.11
CA ALA A 46 25.88 -9.14 18.48
C ALA A 46 26.00 -10.17 17.34
N ASP A 47 27.18 -10.76 17.14
CA ASP A 47 27.51 -11.59 15.97
C ASP A 47 26.61 -12.83 15.80
N ASP A 48 25.99 -13.31 16.88
CA ASP A 48 25.05 -14.45 16.89
C ASP A 48 23.59 -14.06 16.60
N GLN A 49 23.26 -12.77 16.58
CA GLN A 49 21.89 -12.30 16.36
C GLN A 49 21.58 -12.10 14.87
N PRO A 50 20.49 -12.67 14.33
CA PRO A 50 20.11 -12.39 12.95
C PRO A 50 19.64 -10.93 12.79
N PHE A 51 19.93 -10.35 11.63
CA PHE A 51 19.33 -9.09 11.20
C PHE A 51 17.95 -9.39 10.61
N ALA A 52 16.89 -9.07 11.36
CA ALA A 52 15.52 -9.38 10.94
C ALA A 52 14.88 -8.17 10.26
N VAL A 53 14.33 -8.40 9.06
CA VAL A 53 13.62 -7.42 8.24
C VAL A 53 12.17 -7.87 8.08
N ALA A 54 11.23 -6.93 8.09
CA ALA A 54 9.83 -7.20 7.76
C ALA A 54 9.31 -6.24 6.70
N ASP A 55 8.54 -6.77 5.76
CA ASP A 55 7.78 -6.00 4.76
C ASP A 55 6.29 -6.03 5.11
N PHE A 56 5.73 -4.91 5.54
CA PHE A 56 4.34 -4.79 5.97
C PHE A 56 3.45 -4.36 4.82
N GLY A 57 2.65 -5.31 4.29
CA GLY A 57 1.81 -5.10 3.11
C GLY A 57 2.54 -5.41 1.81
N ALA A 58 3.13 -6.60 1.73
CA ALA A 58 4.02 -7.00 0.64
C ALA A 58 3.30 -7.26 -0.69
N ALA A 59 1.99 -7.49 -0.69
CA ALA A 59 1.24 -8.05 -1.81
C ALA A 59 1.95 -9.29 -2.39
N ASP A 60 2.22 -9.33 -3.69
CA ASP A 60 2.97 -10.40 -4.34
C ASP A 60 4.51 -10.29 -4.17
N GLY A 61 5.01 -9.29 -3.44
CA GLY A 61 6.43 -9.07 -3.13
C GLY A 61 7.27 -8.53 -4.29
N GLY A 62 6.75 -8.48 -5.52
CA GLY A 62 7.55 -8.13 -6.70
C GLY A 62 8.04 -6.67 -6.67
N THR A 63 7.22 -5.74 -6.19
CA THR A 63 7.59 -4.31 -6.13
C THR A 63 8.66 -3.98 -5.09
N SER A 64 8.81 -4.76 -4.01
CA SER A 64 9.79 -4.54 -2.95
C SER A 64 11.06 -5.39 -3.06
N MET A 65 11.05 -6.43 -3.89
CA MET A 65 12.14 -7.42 -3.96
C MET A 65 13.51 -6.80 -4.32
N ASP A 66 13.55 -5.83 -5.25
CA ASP A 66 14.79 -5.14 -5.61
C ASP A 66 15.36 -4.32 -4.45
N MET A 67 14.49 -3.60 -3.73
CA MET A 67 14.87 -2.87 -2.54
C MET A 67 15.41 -3.82 -1.47
N MET A 68 14.80 -5.00 -1.30
CA MET A 68 15.28 -6.03 -0.38
C MET A 68 16.66 -6.57 -0.78
N ARG A 69 16.91 -6.80 -2.08
CA ARG A 69 18.25 -7.18 -2.56
C ARG A 69 19.30 -6.13 -2.23
N ARG A 70 18.98 -4.85 -2.49
CA ARG A 70 19.87 -3.71 -2.19
C ARG A 70 20.15 -3.58 -0.70
N LEU A 71 19.11 -3.73 0.13
CA LEU A 71 19.21 -3.74 1.58
C LEU A 71 20.13 -4.85 2.08
N VAL A 72 19.93 -6.08 1.60
CA VAL A 72 20.78 -7.23 1.94
C VAL A 72 22.23 -6.96 1.53
N GLY A 73 22.46 -6.42 0.33
CA GLY A 73 23.79 -6.01 -0.13
C GLY A 73 24.46 -5.03 0.83
N ALA A 74 23.75 -3.96 1.22
CA ALA A 74 24.27 -2.95 2.14
C ALA A 74 24.62 -3.52 3.53
N ILE A 75 23.82 -4.44 4.06
CA ILE A 75 24.14 -5.14 5.33
C ILE A 75 25.40 -5.99 5.17
N ARG A 76 25.56 -6.66 4.02
CA ARG A 76 26.72 -7.54 3.76
C ARG A 76 28.02 -6.79 3.54
N GLU A 77 27.98 -5.54 3.10
CA GLU A 77 29.18 -4.69 2.97
C GLU A 77 29.88 -4.49 4.32
N THR A 78 29.12 -4.36 5.40
CA THR A 78 29.64 -4.16 6.76
C THR A 78 29.69 -5.45 7.58
N GLU A 79 28.78 -6.39 7.32
CA GLU A 79 28.65 -7.65 8.05
C GLU A 79 28.53 -8.86 7.10
N PRO A 80 29.65 -9.30 6.45
CA PRO A 80 29.62 -10.28 5.36
C PRO A 80 28.97 -11.62 5.70
N HIS A 81 29.00 -12.04 6.97
CA HIS A 81 28.48 -13.34 7.42
C HIS A 81 27.18 -13.24 8.24
N ARG A 82 26.61 -12.04 8.42
CA ARG A 82 25.38 -11.83 9.20
C ARG A 82 24.23 -12.71 8.70
N THR A 83 23.60 -13.49 9.57
CA THR A 83 22.34 -14.14 9.22
C THR A 83 21.26 -13.08 9.02
N ILE A 84 20.51 -13.14 7.92
CA ILE A 84 19.43 -12.19 7.63
C ILE A 84 18.12 -12.97 7.46
N SER A 85 17.04 -12.46 8.02
CA SER A 85 15.69 -12.94 7.73
C SER A 85 14.84 -11.84 7.15
N ILE A 86 14.02 -12.16 6.15
CA ILE A 86 13.00 -11.26 5.60
C ILE A 86 11.65 -11.93 5.78
N THR A 87 10.77 -11.27 6.53
CA THR A 87 9.37 -11.69 6.69
C THR A 87 8.49 -10.79 5.84
N TYR A 88 7.96 -11.32 4.75
CA TYR A 88 6.92 -10.63 3.98
C TYR A 88 5.57 -10.86 4.65
N THR A 89 4.84 -9.78 4.93
CA THR A 89 3.56 -9.85 5.63
C THR A 89 2.45 -9.25 4.78
N ASP A 90 1.29 -9.91 4.78
CA ASP A 90 0.08 -9.40 4.16
C ASP A 90 -1.15 -10.06 4.81
N LEU A 91 -2.35 -9.75 4.32
CA LEU A 91 -3.58 -10.39 4.79
C LEU A 91 -3.67 -11.86 4.34
N PRO A 92 -4.45 -12.71 5.03
CA PRO A 92 -4.50 -14.15 4.75
C PRO A 92 -4.90 -14.55 3.32
N HIS A 93 -5.66 -13.70 2.63
CA HIS A 93 -6.13 -13.93 1.26
C HIS A 93 -5.16 -13.43 0.19
N ASN A 94 -3.99 -12.90 0.56
CA ASN A 94 -2.94 -12.54 -0.37
C ASN A 94 -2.35 -13.77 -1.08
N ASP A 95 -1.81 -13.58 -2.29
CA ASP A 95 -1.17 -14.62 -3.08
C ASP A 95 0.32 -14.79 -2.68
N PHE A 96 0.53 -15.42 -1.52
CA PHE A 96 1.88 -15.80 -1.10
C PHE A 96 2.56 -16.80 -2.04
N SER A 97 1.81 -17.54 -2.87
CA SER A 97 2.40 -18.48 -3.82
C SER A 97 3.21 -17.75 -4.88
N THR A 98 2.67 -16.65 -5.43
CA THR A 98 3.40 -15.79 -6.36
C THR A 98 4.63 -15.18 -5.70
N LEU A 99 4.52 -14.69 -4.47
CA LEU A 99 5.65 -14.15 -3.71
C LEU A 99 6.80 -15.16 -3.58
N PHE A 100 6.49 -16.38 -3.14
CA PHE A 100 7.52 -17.40 -2.99
C PHE A 100 8.12 -17.80 -4.34
N ARG A 101 7.30 -17.93 -5.39
CA ARG A 101 7.80 -18.24 -6.74
C ARG A 101 8.74 -17.15 -7.27
N LEU A 102 8.44 -15.87 -7.07
CA LEU A 102 9.34 -14.77 -7.42
C LEU A 102 10.66 -14.85 -6.64
N SER A 103 10.57 -15.01 -5.30
CA SER A 103 11.78 -15.04 -4.46
C SER A 103 12.71 -16.23 -4.75
N GLN A 104 12.15 -17.32 -5.26
CA GLN A 104 12.85 -18.57 -5.62
C GLN A 104 13.25 -18.60 -7.10
N GLY A 105 13.01 -17.53 -7.88
CA GLY A 105 13.36 -17.48 -9.31
C GLY A 105 12.50 -18.36 -10.22
N LEU A 106 11.37 -18.87 -9.72
CA LEU A 106 10.40 -19.62 -10.53
C LEU A 106 9.50 -18.71 -11.37
N LEU A 107 9.46 -17.42 -11.02
CA LEU A 107 8.82 -16.34 -11.76
C LEU A 107 9.76 -15.12 -11.76
N GLY A 108 9.56 -14.20 -12.69
CA GLY A 108 10.36 -12.97 -12.81
C GLY A 108 11.44 -13.08 -13.88
N ASN A 109 12.49 -12.26 -13.76
CA ASN A 109 13.57 -12.19 -14.73
C ASN A 109 14.55 -13.36 -14.54
N PRO A 110 14.70 -14.28 -15.52
CA PRO A 110 15.58 -15.45 -15.39
C PRO A 110 17.08 -15.10 -15.34
N THR A 111 17.47 -13.86 -15.64
CA THR A 111 18.87 -13.41 -15.55
C THR A 111 19.23 -12.87 -14.17
N GLU A 112 18.25 -12.63 -13.30
CA GLU A 112 18.50 -12.16 -11.94
C GLU A 112 18.77 -13.35 -11.01
N VAL A 113 19.70 -13.15 -10.08
CA VAL A 113 19.92 -14.13 -9.02
C VAL A 113 18.70 -14.12 -8.09
N PRO A 114 18.06 -15.27 -7.86
CA PRO A 114 16.96 -15.39 -6.91
C PRO A 114 17.37 -14.91 -5.52
N LEU A 115 16.47 -14.20 -4.84
CA LEU A 115 16.75 -13.74 -3.47
C LEU A 115 17.04 -14.94 -2.55
N ALA A 116 16.32 -16.05 -2.74
CA ALA A 116 16.50 -17.29 -1.98
C ALA A 116 17.87 -17.96 -2.16
N ASP A 117 18.60 -17.67 -3.25
CA ASP A 117 19.95 -18.20 -3.48
C ASP A 117 21.03 -17.41 -2.73
N THR A 118 20.65 -16.32 -2.04
CA THR A 118 21.58 -15.54 -1.23
C THR A 118 22.01 -16.33 0.01
N PRO A 119 23.31 -16.59 0.24
CA PRO A 119 23.77 -17.33 1.40
C PRO A 119 23.33 -16.70 2.73
N ALA A 120 22.92 -17.54 3.69
CA ALA A 120 22.47 -17.13 5.03
C ALA A 120 21.36 -16.06 5.03
N LEU A 121 20.54 -16.03 3.98
CA LEU A 121 19.29 -15.28 3.91
C LEU A 121 18.10 -16.24 4.00
N TYR A 122 17.14 -15.92 4.86
CA TYR A 122 15.95 -16.73 5.08
C TYR A 122 14.69 -15.93 4.78
N ILE A 123 13.78 -16.50 4.00
CA ILE A 123 12.54 -15.83 3.56
C ILE A 123 11.34 -16.48 4.23
N PHE A 124 10.50 -15.66 4.86
CA PHE A 124 9.27 -16.06 5.53
C PHE A 124 8.07 -15.30 4.96
N GLY A 125 6.89 -15.90 5.13
CA GLY A 125 5.60 -15.26 4.86
C GLY A 125 4.74 -15.25 6.12
N SER A 126 3.99 -14.17 6.35
CA SER A 126 2.99 -14.08 7.42
C SER A 126 1.67 -13.54 6.90
N GLY A 127 0.60 -14.31 7.07
CA GLY A 127 -0.78 -13.89 6.79
C GLY A 127 -1.41 -13.08 7.92
N THR A 128 -0.63 -12.55 8.86
CA THR A 128 -1.15 -11.78 10.01
C THR A 128 -1.27 -10.30 9.66
N SER A 129 -2.44 -9.72 9.89
CA SER A 129 -2.68 -8.28 9.72
C SER A 129 -1.70 -7.44 10.55
N PHE A 130 -1.18 -6.35 9.96
CA PHE A 130 -0.32 -5.39 10.66
C PHE A 130 -1.01 -4.63 11.81
N TYR A 131 -2.32 -4.80 11.98
CA TYR A 131 -3.06 -4.31 13.16
C TYR A 131 -2.79 -5.15 14.40
N HIS A 132 -2.12 -6.29 14.24
CA HIS A 132 -1.69 -7.15 15.33
C HIS A 132 -0.17 -7.21 15.38
N GLN A 133 0.34 -7.74 16.48
CA GLN A 133 1.74 -8.15 16.56
C GLN A 133 1.94 -9.40 15.69
N ILE A 134 2.88 -9.32 14.75
CA ILE A 134 3.25 -10.33 13.76
C ILE A 134 4.49 -11.10 14.21
N LEU A 135 5.46 -10.40 14.77
CA LEU A 135 6.76 -10.97 15.14
C LEU A 135 6.91 -11.11 16.67
N PRO A 136 7.78 -12.02 17.15
CA PRO A 136 8.12 -12.10 18.57
C PRO A 136 8.67 -10.76 19.10
N GLY A 137 8.54 -10.55 20.41
CA GLY A 137 9.01 -9.32 21.04
C GLY A 137 10.52 -9.12 20.88
N ASN A 138 10.94 -7.88 20.62
CA ASN A 138 12.35 -7.50 20.44
C ASN A 138 13.12 -8.39 19.44
N SER A 139 12.47 -8.78 18.34
CA SER A 139 13.08 -9.63 17.31
C SER A 139 13.36 -8.90 16.01
N LEU A 140 12.64 -7.82 15.71
CA LEU A 140 12.72 -7.05 14.47
C LEU A 140 13.84 -6.01 14.53
N SER A 141 14.71 -5.99 13.51
CA SER A 141 15.74 -4.97 13.34
C SER A 141 15.22 -3.80 12.50
N LEU A 142 14.62 -4.10 11.34
CA LEU A 142 14.11 -3.09 10.41
C LEU A 142 12.73 -3.48 9.87
N GLY A 143 11.74 -2.61 10.09
CA GLY A 143 10.43 -2.70 9.45
C GLY A 143 10.35 -1.79 8.24
N PHE A 144 9.81 -2.30 7.14
CA PHE A 144 9.49 -1.54 5.93
C PHE A 144 8.01 -1.63 5.61
N SER A 145 7.43 -0.57 5.06
CA SER A 145 6.10 -0.61 4.47
C SER A 145 5.97 0.48 3.42
N ALA A 146 5.37 0.16 2.29
CA ALA A 146 5.00 1.15 1.29
C ALA A 146 3.58 0.91 0.81
N THR A 147 2.77 1.97 0.72
CA THR A 147 1.44 1.92 0.09
C THR A 147 0.49 0.89 0.76
N ALA A 148 0.54 0.76 2.09
CA ALA A 148 -0.26 -0.25 2.79
C ALA A 148 -1.10 0.30 3.96
N MET A 149 -0.55 1.14 4.84
CA MET A 149 -1.21 1.57 6.09
C MET A 149 -2.24 2.71 5.92
N HIS A 150 -2.70 2.93 4.69
CA HIS A 150 -3.87 3.73 4.37
C HIS A 150 -5.15 2.89 4.32
N TRP A 151 -5.04 1.56 4.17
CA TRP A 151 -6.14 0.61 4.32
C TRP A 151 -6.48 0.44 5.78
N ILE A 152 -7.56 1.06 6.25
CA ILE A 152 -7.98 1.05 7.66
C ILE A 152 -8.53 -0.33 8.08
N SER A 153 -8.63 -0.63 9.38
CA SER A 153 -8.98 -1.97 9.88
C SER A 153 -10.45 -2.35 9.69
N LYS A 154 -11.33 -1.36 9.58
CA LYS A 154 -12.76 -1.52 9.27
C LYS A 154 -13.33 -0.28 8.60
N ARG A 155 -14.45 -0.42 7.89
CA ARG A 155 -15.24 0.71 7.39
C ARG A 155 -16.14 1.23 8.53
N PRO A 156 -15.94 2.46 9.04
CA PRO A 156 -16.74 2.96 10.15
C PRO A 156 -18.16 3.36 9.73
N CYS A 157 -18.34 3.75 8.47
CA CYS A 157 -19.63 3.96 7.82
C CYS A 157 -19.50 3.69 6.32
N MET A 158 -20.63 3.68 5.60
CA MET A 158 -20.62 3.79 4.13
C MET A 158 -20.63 5.26 3.74
N ILE A 159 -20.19 5.57 2.53
CA ILE A 159 -20.18 6.91 1.94
C ILE A 159 -21.34 7.01 0.97
N ALA A 160 -22.24 7.97 1.20
CA ALA A 160 -23.52 8.01 0.50
C ALA A 160 -23.40 8.43 -0.98
N ASP A 161 -22.58 9.42 -1.30
CA ASP A 161 -22.50 9.99 -2.66
C ASP A 161 -21.09 9.95 -3.28
N HIS A 162 -20.19 9.13 -2.75
CA HIS A 162 -18.83 8.97 -3.26
C HIS A 162 -18.29 7.58 -2.91
N VAL A 163 -17.13 7.21 -3.46
CA VAL A 163 -16.52 5.89 -3.21
C VAL A 163 -15.43 5.95 -2.14
N GLN A 164 -14.84 7.11 -1.87
CA GLN A 164 -13.69 7.28 -0.96
C GLN A 164 -13.83 8.53 -0.09
N ALA A 165 -13.28 8.49 1.13
CA ALA A 165 -13.37 9.54 2.16
C ALA A 165 -12.93 10.96 1.75
N VAL A 166 -12.16 11.15 0.66
CA VAL A 166 -11.75 12.44 0.10
C VAL A 166 -12.94 13.20 -0.51
N GLY A 167 -13.93 12.47 -1.03
CA GLY A 167 -15.18 13.03 -1.54
C GLY A 167 -16.38 12.80 -0.62
N ALA A 168 -16.16 12.38 0.63
CA ALA A 168 -17.22 12.16 1.60
C ALA A 168 -17.64 13.47 2.28
N THR A 169 -18.82 13.47 2.92
CA THR A 169 -19.25 14.57 3.78
C THR A 169 -18.32 14.71 5.00
N ASP A 170 -18.31 15.88 5.65
CA ASP A 170 -17.50 16.11 6.86
C ASP A 170 -17.79 15.09 7.97
N ALA A 171 -19.05 14.70 8.13
CA ALA A 171 -19.49 13.74 9.16
C ALA A 171 -19.00 12.31 8.86
N GLU A 172 -19.05 11.87 7.60
CA GLU A 172 -18.52 10.57 7.17
C GLU A 172 -16.99 10.58 7.25
N ARG A 173 -16.35 11.63 6.72
CA ARG A 173 -14.89 11.80 6.74
C ARG A 173 -14.34 11.82 8.17
N ALA A 174 -15.04 12.44 9.12
CA ALA A 174 -14.65 12.45 10.53
C ALA A 174 -14.63 11.04 11.15
N GLN A 175 -15.56 10.17 10.77
CA GLN A 175 -15.60 8.77 11.23
C GLN A 175 -14.43 7.96 10.66
N PHE A 176 -14.15 8.09 9.35
CA PHE A 176 -12.97 7.49 8.71
C PHE A 176 -11.67 7.98 9.34
N ARG A 177 -11.57 9.28 9.61
CA ARG A 177 -10.42 9.88 10.30
C ARG A 177 -10.22 9.27 11.69
N ALA A 178 -11.26 9.20 12.51
CA ALA A 178 -11.18 8.63 13.85
C ALA A 178 -10.69 7.18 13.82
N GLN A 179 -11.21 6.38 12.88
CA GLN A 179 -10.75 5.00 12.68
C GLN A 179 -9.28 4.94 12.27
N ALA A 180 -8.86 5.76 11.30
CA ALA A 180 -7.50 5.79 10.79
C ALA A 180 -6.45 6.21 11.84
N LEU A 181 -6.80 7.13 12.75
CA LEU A 181 -5.92 7.56 13.83
C LEU A 181 -5.77 6.48 14.90
N SER A 182 -6.87 5.82 15.27
CA SER A 182 -6.84 4.66 16.19
C SER A 182 -6.02 3.50 15.62
N ASP A 183 -6.17 3.24 14.32
CA ASP A 183 -5.44 2.22 13.58
C ASP A 183 -3.95 2.53 13.52
N TRP A 184 -3.58 3.81 13.33
CA TRP A 184 -2.19 4.25 13.29
C TRP A 184 -1.49 4.02 14.63
N GLU A 185 -2.10 4.42 15.74
CA GLU A 185 -1.57 4.13 17.09
C GLU A 185 -1.43 2.63 17.32
N THR A 186 -2.44 1.84 16.92
CA THR A 186 -2.42 0.37 17.05
C THR A 186 -1.25 -0.26 16.30
N ILE A 187 -1.03 0.16 15.05
CA ILE A 187 0.12 -0.29 14.24
C ILE A 187 1.42 0.07 14.96
N LEU A 188 1.61 1.33 15.37
CA LEU A 188 2.83 1.79 16.02
C LEU A 188 3.13 1.00 17.30
N LEU A 189 2.14 0.79 18.16
CA LEU A 189 2.31 0.02 19.39
C LEU A 189 2.63 -1.45 19.13
N ALA A 190 2.07 -2.06 18.08
CA ALA A 190 2.42 -3.41 17.68
C ALA A 190 3.87 -3.49 17.18
N ARG A 191 4.29 -2.55 16.34
CA ARG A 191 5.68 -2.47 15.86
C ARG A 191 6.67 -2.18 16.99
N ALA A 192 6.30 -1.33 17.95
CA ALA A 192 7.12 -1.04 19.12
C ALA A 192 7.46 -2.31 19.91
N ARG A 193 6.51 -3.24 20.07
CA ARG A 193 6.78 -4.52 20.76
C ARG A 193 7.73 -5.43 19.98
N GLU A 194 7.66 -5.41 18.66
CA GLU A 194 8.46 -6.27 17.78
C GLU A 194 9.90 -5.77 17.65
N LEU A 195 10.09 -4.46 17.56
CA LEU A 195 11.40 -3.83 17.36
C LEU A 195 12.35 -4.10 18.52
N ARG A 196 13.62 -4.31 18.20
CA ARG A 196 14.73 -4.24 19.14
C ARG A 196 15.01 -2.77 19.51
N SER A 197 15.71 -2.53 20.63
CA SER A 197 16.30 -1.20 20.88
C SER A 197 17.29 -0.87 19.77
N GLY A 198 17.24 0.37 19.27
CA GLY A 198 17.90 0.85 18.07
C GLY A 198 17.30 0.36 16.74
N GLY A 199 16.23 -0.44 16.79
CA GLY A 199 15.50 -0.89 15.60
C GLY A 199 14.76 0.27 14.94
N ARG A 200 14.50 0.15 13.62
CA ARG A 200 13.92 1.23 12.82
C ARG A 200 12.70 0.79 12.02
N LEU A 201 11.81 1.73 11.74
CA LEU A 201 10.76 1.62 10.74
C LEU A 201 11.00 2.65 9.64
N ALA A 202 10.93 2.22 8.38
CA ALA A 202 10.92 3.10 7.22
C ALA A 202 9.60 2.89 6.48
N LEU A 203 8.72 3.89 6.55
CA LEU A 203 7.33 3.76 6.11
C LEU A 203 7.01 4.82 5.06
N ALA A 204 6.34 4.44 3.98
CA ALA A 204 5.83 5.35 2.96
C ALA A 204 4.33 5.12 2.77
N ASN A 205 3.50 6.03 3.29
CA ASN A 205 2.05 5.89 3.26
C ASN A 205 1.38 6.97 2.42
N PHE A 206 0.31 6.61 1.71
CA PHE A 206 -0.51 7.62 1.05
C PHE A 206 -1.03 8.64 2.05
N CYS A 207 -0.96 9.90 1.65
CA CYS A 207 -1.33 11.02 2.49
C CYS A 207 -2.09 12.08 1.69
N VAL A 208 -2.71 13.01 2.42
CA VAL A 208 -3.04 14.34 1.88
C VAL A 208 -1.89 15.26 2.30
N ASP A 209 -1.11 15.75 1.34
CA ASP A 209 0.06 16.58 1.65
C ASP A 209 -0.31 18.02 2.01
N GLU A 210 0.71 18.85 2.25
CA GLU A 210 0.59 20.25 2.65
C GLU A 210 -0.15 21.11 1.62
N GLU A 211 -0.12 20.72 0.34
CA GLU A 211 -0.85 21.39 -0.74
C GLU A 211 -2.25 20.79 -0.98
N GLY A 212 -2.69 19.84 -0.15
CA GLY A 212 -3.98 19.17 -0.30
C GLY A 212 -4.01 18.10 -1.40
N ARG A 213 -2.85 17.68 -1.91
CA ARG A 213 -2.74 16.67 -2.96
C ARG A 213 -2.80 15.27 -2.35
N TYR A 214 -3.34 14.32 -3.09
CA TYR A 214 -3.38 12.90 -2.72
C TYR A 214 -3.29 12.00 -3.96
N LEU A 215 -3.31 10.68 -3.75
CA LEU A 215 -3.25 9.69 -4.84
C LEU A 215 -4.28 10.01 -5.93
N GLY A 216 -3.81 10.28 -7.14
CA GLY A 216 -4.68 10.58 -8.28
C GLY A 216 -5.40 11.93 -8.23
N HIS A 217 -4.97 12.83 -7.34
CA HIS A 217 -5.42 14.22 -7.26
C HIS A 217 -4.24 15.14 -6.94
N THR A 218 -3.37 15.33 -7.93
CA THR A 218 -2.28 16.33 -7.87
C THR A 218 -2.55 17.52 -8.77
N THR A 219 -3.14 17.28 -9.95
CA THR A 219 -3.54 18.27 -10.95
C THR A 219 -4.59 17.65 -11.87
N GLY A 220 -5.52 18.45 -12.39
CA GLY A 220 -6.41 18.00 -13.47
C GLY A 220 -7.60 17.21 -12.95
N VAL A 221 -7.77 15.99 -13.47
CA VAL A 221 -8.94 15.14 -13.17
C VAL A 221 -8.70 14.34 -11.90
N ASP A 222 -9.64 14.40 -10.96
CA ASP A 222 -9.63 13.54 -9.78
C ASP A 222 -9.99 12.09 -10.15
N MET A 223 -9.11 11.17 -9.78
CA MET A 223 -9.25 9.75 -10.02
C MET A 223 -10.44 9.12 -9.27
N PHE A 224 -10.69 9.49 -8.02
CA PHE A 224 -11.80 8.98 -7.22
C PHE A 224 -13.14 9.57 -7.64
N ASP A 225 -13.19 10.85 -8.05
CA ASP A 225 -14.39 11.41 -8.69
C ASP A 225 -14.73 10.64 -9.97
N SER A 226 -13.71 10.20 -10.72
CA SER A 226 -13.90 9.38 -11.91
C SER A 226 -14.48 8.01 -11.60
N PHE A 227 -13.97 7.34 -10.56
CA PHE A 227 -14.57 6.11 -10.07
C PHE A 227 -16.03 6.31 -9.63
N ALA A 228 -16.30 7.34 -8.81
CA ALA A 228 -17.64 7.63 -8.32
C ALA A 228 -18.62 7.90 -9.46
N ARG A 229 -18.20 8.67 -10.47
CA ARG A 229 -19.01 8.95 -11.66
C ARG A 229 -19.32 7.70 -12.48
N HIS A 230 -18.32 6.89 -12.83
CA HIS A 230 -18.57 5.68 -13.63
C HIS A 230 -19.42 4.66 -12.87
N TRP A 231 -19.23 4.51 -11.55
CA TRP A 231 -20.08 3.67 -10.71
C TRP A 231 -21.52 4.20 -10.64
N ARG A 232 -21.70 5.53 -10.54
CA ARG A 232 -23.02 6.17 -10.57
C ARG A 232 -23.72 6.02 -11.91
N ASP A 233 -22.98 5.99 -13.01
CA ASP A 233 -23.56 5.78 -14.35
C ASP A 233 -24.12 4.35 -14.50
N LEU A 234 -23.48 3.35 -13.89
CA LEU A 234 -24.05 1.99 -13.79
C LEU A 234 -25.34 1.96 -12.96
N LEU A 235 -25.42 2.74 -11.88
CA LEU A 235 -26.65 2.89 -11.09
C LEU A 235 -27.77 3.51 -11.92
N LYS A 236 -27.50 4.61 -12.62
CA LYS A 236 -28.48 5.28 -13.51
C LYS A 236 -28.96 4.37 -14.64
N ALA A 237 -28.09 3.51 -15.14
CA ALA A 237 -28.41 2.51 -16.16
C ALA A 237 -29.18 1.29 -15.61
N GLY A 238 -29.46 1.25 -14.29
CA GLY A 238 -30.14 0.12 -13.65
C GLY A 238 -29.30 -1.16 -13.60
N ARG A 239 -27.98 -1.07 -13.82
CA ARG A 239 -27.07 -2.23 -13.80
C ARG A 239 -26.73 -2.66 -12.37
N ILE A 240 -26.67 -1.70 -11.45
CA ILE A 240 -26.49 -1.91 -10.01
C ILE A 240 -27.61 -1.22 -9.23
N SER A 241 -27.87 -1.71 -8.01
CA SER A 241 -28.81 -1.11 -7.06
C SER A 241 -28.16 0.02 -6.23
N GLU A 242 -28.99 0.81 -5.54
CA GLU A 242 -28.52 1.85 -4.62
C GLU A 242 -27.68 1.26 -3.47
N THR A 243 -28.07 0.10 -2.95
CA THR A 243 -27.29 -0.63 -1.94
C THR A 243 -25.90 -0.99 -2.46
N GLU A 244 -25.81 -1.51 -3.69
CA GLU A 244 -24.52 -1.83 -4.32
C GLU A 244 -23.69 -0.58 -4.63
N TYR A 245 -24.34 0.54 -4.94
CA TYR A 245 -23.67 1.83 -5.11
C TYR A 245 -22.95 2.24 -3.81
N VAL A 246 -23.69 2.33 -2.72
CA VAL A 246 -23.19 2.74 -1.39
C VAL A 246 -22.17 1.74 -0.82
N ASN A 247 -22.35 0.45 -1.08
CA ASN A 247 -21.43 -0.60 -0.63
C ASN A 247 -20.02 -0.51 -1.26
N ALA A 248 -19.85 0.20 -2.38
CA ALA A 248 -18.56 0.44 -3.03
C ALA A 248 -17.70 1.50 -2.31
N THR A 249 -17.95 1.70 -1.02
CA THR A 249 -17.12 2.49 -0.12
C THR A 249 -15.77 1.79 0.09
N PHE A 250 -14.69 2.48 -0.28
CA PHE A 250 -13.31 2.08 -0.04
C PHE A 250 -12.99 2.10 1.46
N GLN A 251 -12.39 1.02 1.96
CA GLN A 251 -11.84 0.94 3.31
C GLN A 251 -10.46 1.64 3.39
N GLN A 252 -10.41 2.92 3.00
CA GLN A 252 -9.17 3.70 2.94
C GLN A 252 -9.34 5.07 3.60
N PHE A 253 -8.25 5.59 4.17
CA PHE A 253 -8.15 6.98 4.60
C PHE A 253 -6.72 7.52 4.42
N TYR A 254 -6.62 8.73 3.85
CA TYR A 254 -5.36 9.44 3.68
C TYR A 254 -5.19 10.45 4.81
N LYS A 255 -4.21 10.16 5.67
CA LYS A 255 -3.87 11.04 6.80
C LYS A 255 -3.03 12.21 6.30
N THR A 256 -3.05 13.32 7.03
CA THR A 256 -2.10 14.43 6.80
C THR A 256 -0.75 14.15 7.48
N PRO A 257 0.33 14.86 7.10
CA PRO A 257 1.60 14.80 7.83
C PRO A 257 1.45 15.10 9.33
N ASP A 258 0.60 16.07 9.67
CA ASP A 258 0.30 16.40 11.07
C ASP A 258 -0.33 15.23 11.84
N GLU A 259 -1.21 14.47 11.18
CA GLU A 259 -1.86 13.30 11.76
C GLU A 259 -0.90 12.12 11.91
N PHE A 260 0.04 11.94 10.98
CA PHE A 260 1.12 10.96 11.12
C PHE A 260 2.05 11.28 12.29
N ALA A 261 2.39 12.57 12.46
CA ALA A 261 3.29 13.03 13.51
C ALA A 261 2.63 13.13 14.90
N ALA A 262 1.31 13.27 14.97
CA ALA A 262 0.60 13.53 16.22
C ALA A 262 0.95 12.58 17.38
N PRO A 263 1.07 11.24 17.19
CA PRO A 263 1.41 10.33 18.28
C PRO A 263 2.79 10.55 18.90
N PHE A 264 3.70 11.27 18.23
CA PHE A 264 5.07 11.48 18.70
C PHE A 264 5.29 12.83 19.40
N ARG A 265 4.28 13.70 19.41
CA ARG A 265 4.42 15.09 19.91
C ARG A 265 4.37 15.19 21.43
N ASP A 266 3.60 14.33 22.07
CA ASP A 266 3.47 14.29 23.52
C ASP A 266 4.34 13.15 24.08
N PRO A 267 5.38 13.44 24.88
CA PRO A 267 6.18 12.42 25.54
C PRO A 267 5.36 11.45 26.40
N ALA A 268 4.18 11.85 26.88
CA ALA A 268 3.27 11.02 27.65
C ALA A 268 2.34 10.14 26.78
N SER A 269 2.38 10.27 25.45
CA SER A 269 1.58 9.43 24.56
C SER A 269 1.95 7.94 24.69
N PRO A 270 1.01 7.01 24.42
CA PRO A 270 1.34 5.58 24.40
C PRO A 270 2.50 5.23 23.47
N VAL A 271 2.59 5.91 22.32
CA VAL A 271 3.63 5.67 21.30
C VAL A 271 5.01 6.10 21.80
N SER A 272 5.12 7.31 22.37
CA SER A 272 6.38 7.81 22.93
C SER A 272 6.79 7.00 24.16
N GLN A 273 5.85 6.62 25.03
CA GLN A 273 6.12 5.74 26.18
C GLN A 273 6.52 4.31 25.75
N ALA A 274 6.15 3.87 24.55
CA ALA A 274 6.62 2.61 23.97
C ALA A 274 8.05 2.71 23.38
N GLY A 275 8.70 3.88 23.49
CA GLY A 275 10.06 4.15 23.05
C GLY A 275 10.18 4.46 21.57
N LEU A 276 9.08 4.79 20.87
CA LEU A 276 9.15 5.18 19.46
C LEU A 276 9.35 6.70 19.31
N GLU A 277 10.32 7.05 18.48
CA GLU A 277 10.67 8.44 18.16
C GLU A 277 10.63 8.65 16.65
N LEU A 278 9.95 9.71 16.20
CA LEU A 278 9.93 10.11 14.80
C LEU A 278 11.23 10.86 14.47
N GLU A 279 12.13 10.24 13.72
CA GLU A 279 13.44 10.82 13.39
C GLU A 279 13.37 11.72 12.17
N THR A 280 12.64 11.31 11.12
CA THR A 280 12.49 12.09 9.89
C THR A 280 11.08 11.91 9.33
N MET A 281 10.51 12.98 8.80
CA MET A 281 9.25 12.96 8.07
C MET A 281 9.26 13.98 6.94
N PHE A 282 8.78 13.60 5.76
CA PHE A 282 8.57 14.52 4.63
C PHE A 282 7.52 13.94 3.66
N THR A 283 6.89 14.81 2.88
CA THR A 283 6.00 14.40 1.79
C THR A 283 6.76 14.34 0.45
N MET A 284 6.33 13.43 -0.42
CA MET A 284 6.87 13.33 -1.77
C MET A 284 5.77 13.00 -2.79
N VAL A 285 5.95 13.52 -4.01
CA VAL A 285 5.14 13.18 -5.17
C VAL A 285 5.95 12.36 -6.15
N THR A 286 5.44 11.19 -6.54
CA THR A 286 5.99 10.39 -7.63
C THR A 286 5.08 10.51 -8.85
N PRO A 287 5.56 11.08 -9.97
CA PRO A 287 4.76 11.25 -11.17
C PRO A 287 4.21 9.94 -11.72
N CYS A 288 2.99 9.99 -12.24
CA CYS A 288 2.35 8.89 -12.95
C CYS A 288 3.16 8.55 -14.22
N PRO A 289 3.76 7.34 -14.31
CA PRO A 289 4.61 6.99 -15.45
C PRO A 289 3.84 7.00 -16.78
N TYR A 290 2.55 6.63 -16.76
CA TYR A 290 1.69 6.62 -17.95
C TYR A 290 1.38 8.03 -18.45
N ALA A 291 1.15 8.99 -17.53
CA ALA A 291 0.92 10.39 -17.92
C ALA A 291 2.20 11.03 -18.48
N GLU A 292 3.37 10.70 -17.91
CA GLU A 292 4.66 11.14 -18.45
C GLU A 292 4.95 10.54 -19.83
N ALA A 293 4.66 9.25 -20.03
CA ALA A 293 4.76 8.61 -21.34
C ALA A 293 3.83 9.28 -22.36
N PHE A 294 2.57 9.55 -21.98
CA PHE A 294 1.58 10.19 -22.84
C PHE A 294 2.02 11.59 -23.31
N ARG A 295 2.74 12.35 -22.48
CA ARG A 295 3.32 13.64 -22.90
C ARG A 295 4.28 13.49 -24.08
N ALA A 296 5.00 12.37 -24.17
CA ALA A 296 5.93 12.09 -25.26
C ALA A 296 5.23 11.53 -26.50
N HIS A 297 4.45 10.44 -26.36
CA HIS A 297 3.89 9.73 -27.52
C HIS A 297 2.53 10.29 -27.99
N ARG A 298 1.81 11.05 -27.16
CA ARG A 298 0.50 11.69 -27.45
C ARG A 298 -0.57 10.72 -27.98
N ASN A 299 -0.46 9.44 -27.65
CA ASN A 299 -1.38 8.37 -28.04
C ASN A 299 -2.36 8.09 -26.90
N ALA A 300 -3.61 8.53 -27.06
CA ALA A 300 -4.64 8.44 -26.03
C ALA A 300 -5.04 6.99 -25.71
N GLU A 301 -5.11 6.14 -26.72
CA GLU A 301 -5.48 4.73 -26.57
C GLU A 301 -4.40 3.95 -25.82
N GLU A 302 -3.13 4.18 -26.16
CA GLU A 302 -1.98 3.60 -25.46
C GLU A 302 -1.92 4.07 -23.99
N PHE A 303 -2.19 5.35 -23.74
CA PHE A 303 -2.26 5.89 -22.39
C PHE A 303 -3.37 5.20 -21.57
N ALA A 304 -4.59 5.12 -22.11
CA ALA A 304 -5.72 4.50 -21.43
C ALA A 304 -5.46 3.01 -21.10
N ARG A 305 -4.93 2.25 -22.06
CA ARG A 305 -4.57 0.84 -21.91
C ARG A 305 -3.42 0.58 -20.93
N GLY A 306 -2.57 1.57 -20.66
CA GLY A 306 -1.55 1.49 -19.61
C GLY A 306 -2.10 1.91 -18.25
N TYR A 307 -2.84 3.02 -18.21
CA TYR A 307 -3.29 3.70 -17.01
C TYR A 307 -4.41 2.96 -16.27
N VAL A 308 -5.48 2.55 -16.96
CA VAL A 308 -6.68 1.97 -16.31
C VAL A 308 -6.41 0.59 -15.69
N PRO A 309 -5.63 -0.32 -16.31
CA PRO A 309 -5.23 -1.56 -15.66
C PRO A 309 -4.50 -1.37 -14.33
N THR A 310 -3.69 -0.31 -14.19
CA THR A 310 -3.07 0.04 -12.91
C THR A 310 -4.11 0.43 -11.86
N LEU A 311 -5.15 1.17 -12.24
CA LEU A 311 -6.23 1.51 -11.31
C LEU A 311 -6.96 0.24 -10.86
N ARG A 312 -7.28 -0.63 -11.83
CA ARG A 312 -8.01 -1.88 -11.62
C ARG A 312 -7.26 -2.83 -10.68
N SER A 313 -5.93 -2.86 -10.71
CA SER A 313 -5.11 -3.82 -9.95
C SER A 313 -5.35 -3.80 -8.42
N TRP A 314 -5.73 -2.65 -7.87
CA TRP A 314 -5.95 -2.44 -6.43
C TRP A 314 -7.40 -2.10 -6.06
N SER A 315 -8.22 -1.68 -7.02
CA SER A 315 -9.61 -1.25 -6.75
C SER A 315 -10.67 -2.29 -7.13
N GLU A 316 -10.37 -3.26 -7.98
CA GLU A 316 -11.35 -4.25 -8.48
C GLU A 316 -12.10 -4.96 -7.36
N THR A 317 -11.38 -5.39 -6.33
CA THR A 317 -11.98 -6.14 -5.22
C THR A 317 -12.95 -5.28 -4.40
N VAL A 318 -12.78 -3.95 -4.36
CA VAL A 318 -13.73 -3.05 -3.68
C VAL A 318 -15.09 -3.08 -4.37
N PHE A 319 -15.11 -2.86 -5.68
CA PHE A 319 -16.35 -2.88 -6.48
C PHE A 319 -16.95 -4.27 -6.56
N ALA A 320 -16.14 -5.32 -6.69
CA ALA A 320 -16.62 -6.70 -6.73
C ALA A 320 -17.30 -7.10 -5.42
N ASN A 321 -16.78 -6.68 -4.26
CA ASN A 321 -17.38 -6.92 -2.96
C ASN A 321 -18.63 -6.07 -2.70
N ALA A 322 -18.84 -4.99 -3.46
CA ALA A 322 -20.01 -4.13 -3.33
C ALA A 322 -21.26 -4.77 -3.94
N LEU A 323 -21.07 -5.62 -4.96
CA LEU A 323 -22.14 -6.34 -5.65
C LEU A 323 -22.76 -7.42 -4.78
N ASP A 324 -24.08 -7.63 -4.93
CA ASP A 324 -24.80 -8.64 -4.18
C ASP A 324 -24.22 -10.04 -4.46
N SER A 325 -23.89 -10.75 -3.37
CA SER A 325 -23.30 -12.09 -3.43
C SER A 325 -24.20 -13.14 -4.09
N SER A 326 -25.51 -12.90 -4.14
CA SER A 326 -26.52 -13.76 -4.78
C SER A 326 -26.54 -13.64 -6.31
N ARG A 327 -25.94 -12.59 -6.89
CA ARG A 327 -25.81 -12.48 -8.35
C ARG A 327 -24.97 -13.64 -8.93
N PRO A 328 -25.30 -14.11 -10.14
CA PRO A 328 -24.44 -15.03 -10.88
C PRO A 328 -23.01 -14.48 -10.99
N ALA A 329 -22.01 -15.35 -10.86
CA ALA A 329 -20.61 -14.93 -10.91
C ALA A 329 -20.25 -14.19 -12.21
N ASN A 330 -20.76 -14.67 -13.34
CA ASN A 330 -20.57 -14.01 -14.65
C ASN A 330 -21.17 -12.61 -14.69
N ASP A 331 -22.36 -12.41 -14.12
CA ASP A 331 -23.01 -11.09 -14.10
C ASP A 331 -22.19 -10.09 -13.28
N ARG A 332 -21.63 -10.53 -12.15
CA ARG A 332 -20.73 -9.68 -11.35
C ARG A 332 -19.48 -9.32 -12.14
N SER A 333 -18.82 -10.29 -12.77
CA SER A 333 -17.64 -10.04 -13.60
C SER A 333 -17.94 -9.05 -14.73
N THR A 334 -19.05 -9.23 -15.45
CA THR A 334 -19.47 -8.32 -16.53
C THR A 334 -19.70 -6.90 -16.02
N ILE A 335 -20.32 -6.71 -14.85
CA ILE A 335 -20.53 -5.37 -14.28
C ILE A 335 -19.20 -4.70 -13.94
N ILE A 336 -18.24 -5.47 -13.43
CA ILE A 336 -16.89 -4.97 -13.13
C ILE A 336 -16.14 -4.64 -14.42
N ASP A 337 -16.22 -5.47 -15.46
CA ASP A 337 -15.65 -5.16 -16.77
C ASP A 337 -16.28 -3.89 -17.36
N ASP A 338 -17.62 -3.78 -17.34
CA ASP A 338 -18.34 -2.58 -17.81
C ASP A 338 -17.87 -1.28 -17.12
N LEU A 339 -17.56 -1.34 -15.81
CA LEU A 339 -17.01 -0.20 -15.06
C LEU A 339 -15.65 0.24 -15.62
N TYR A 340 -14.72 -0.69 -15.79
CA TYR A 340 -13.36 -0.37 -16.23
C TYR A 340 -13.28 -0.06 -17.72
N ASP A 341 -14.08 -0.72 -18.55
CA ASP A 341 -14.20 -0.44 -19.98
C ASP A 341 -14.75 0.97 -20.20
N ALA A 342 -15.74 1.39 -19.40
CA ALA A 342 -16.26 2.75 -19.43
C ALA A 342 -15.23 3.80 -18.99
N TYR A 343 -14.41 3.47 -17.98
CA TYR A 343 -13.31 4.33 -17.55
C TYR A 343 -12.24 4.43 -18.66
N GLU A 344 -11.79 3.31 -19.21
CA GLU A 344 -10.80 3.28 -20.31
C GLU A 344 -11.28 4.07 -21.53
N ALA A 345 -12.53 3.88 -21.94
CA ALA A 345 -13.13 4.66 -23.02
C ALA A 345 -13.21 6.15 -22.68
N GLY A 346 -13.46 6.50 -21.41
CA GLY A 346 -13.43 7.88 -20.91
C GLY A 346 -12.07 8.52 -21.07
N VAL A 347 -11.02 7.86 -20.56
CA VAL A 347 -9.62 8.33 -20.63
C VAL A 347 -9.16 8.41 -22.09
N SER A 348 -9.50 7.44 -22.93
CA SER A 348 -9.13 7.45 -24.35
C SER A 348 -9.75 8.63 -25.12
N ARG A 349 -10.99 9.04 -24.76
CA ARG A 349 -11.66 10.19 -25.39
C ARG A 349 -11.12 11.55 -24.92
N ALA A 350 -10.71 11.66 -23.66
CA ALA A 350 -10.25 12.90 -23.06
C ALA A 350 -9.06 12.62 -22.13
N PRO A 351 -7.88 12.29 -22.69
CA PRO A 351 -6.74 11.84 -21.91
C PRO A 351 -6.09 12.94 -21.06
N GLU A 352 -6.30 14.21 -21.40
CA GLU A 352 -5.69 15.34 -20.72
C GLU A 352 -6.12 15.43 -19.24
N GLY A 353 -5.13 15.58 -18.36
CA GLY A 353 -5.36 15.79 -16.93
C GLY A 353 -5.56 14.51 -16.12
N HIS A 354 -5.76 13.35 -16.75
CA HIS A 354 -5.73 12.07 -16.05
C HIS A 354 -4.31 11.70 -15.64
N ARG A 355 -4.15 11.34 -14.37
CA ARG A 355 -2.89 10.84 -13.81
C ARG A 355 -3.15 10.17 -12.47
N MET A 356 -2.36 9.15 -12.15
CA MET A 356 -2.30 8.56 -10.81
C MET A 356 -0.91 8.83 -10.25
N ASP A 357 -0.65 10.10 -9.95
CA ASP A 357 0.51 10.45 -9.15
C ASP A 357 0.36 9.88 -7.75
N TYR A 358 1.49 9.45 -7.19
CA TYR A 358 1.57 8.89 -5.86
C TYR A 358 2.03 9.98 -4.90
N VAL A 359 1.20 10.29 -3.90
CA VAL A 359 1.52 11.29 -2.87
C VAL A 359 1.71 10.56 -1.54
N HIS A 360 2.95 10.51 -1.07
CA HIS A 360 3.34 9.76 0.13
C HIS A 360 3.88 10.67 1.22
N CYS A 361 3.51 10.38 2.46
CA CYS A 361 4.25 10.80 3.63
C CYS A 361 5.24 9.68 3.99
N VAL A 362 6.53 10.02 3.96
CA VAL A 362 7.62 9.10 4.31
C VAL A 362 8.06 9.39 5.73
N THR A 363 8.11 8.36 6.58
CA THR A 363 8.56 8.46 7.97
C THR A 363 9.69 7.47 8.27
N GLU A 364 10.70 7.96 8.98
CA GLU A 364 11.72 7.15 9.65
C GLU A 364 11.48 7.22 11.16
N ILE A 365 11.22 6.08 11.79
CA ILE A 365 10.94 5.98 13.22
C ILE A 365 11.98 5.06 13.84
N VAL A 366 12.55 5.44 14.98
CA VAL A 366 13.50 4.63 15.74
C VAL A 366 12.87 4.19 17.06
N LYS A 367 13.23 2.98 17.51
CA LYS A 367 12.94 2.54 18.88
C LYS A 367 14.16 2.80 19.77
N SER A 368 14.02 3.66 20.77
CA SER A 368 15.04 3.92 21.80
C SER A 368 15.32 2.67 22.65
#